data_AF-D8F9H6-F1
#
_entry.id   AF-D8F9H6-F1
#
_cell.length_a   1.000
_cell.length_b   1.000
_cell.length_c   1.000
_cell.angle_alpha   90.00
_cell.angle_beta   90.00
_cell.angle_gamma   90.00
#
_symmetry.space_group_name_H-M   'P 1'
#
loop_
_entity.id
_entity.type
_entity.pdbx_description
1 polymer ?
#
loop_
_entity_poly.entity_id
_entity_poly.type
_entity_poly.pdbx_seq_one_letter_code
_entity_poly.pdbx_strand_id
1 'polypeptide(L)'
;SHIELLLYIFLVVVSDKNGLSYYGYDKICRILRVDADQYINARNRLLDKDLIGFDGRVFQVLSLPDRPVIVKPVKEVRNGGWFSLGETVQEIIREKGRGINPNS
;
A
#
# COMPACT_ATOMS: atom_id res chain seq x y z
N SER A 1 -4.04 -11.97 -12.28
CA SER A 1 -3.41 -11.37 -13.47
C SER A 1 -1.96 -11.80 -13.52
N HIS A 2 -1.40 -12.15 -14.68
CA HIS A 2 -0.02 -12.64 -14.79
C HIS A 2 1.05 -11.65 -14.28
N ILE A 3 0.77 -10.35 -14.35
CA ILE A 3 1.64 -9.29 -13.84
C ILE A 3 1.91 -9.40 -12.33
N GLU A 4 0.94 -9.86 -11.54
CA GLU A 4 1.08 -10.08 -10.10
C GLU A 4 2.20 -11.08 -9.80
N LEU A 5 2.17 -12.23 -10.48
CA LEU A 5 3.17 -13.28 -10.32
C LEU A 5 4.53 -12.82 -10.86
N LEU A 6 4.54 -12.10 -11.98
CA LEU A 6 5.78 -11.56 -12.55
C LEU A 6 6.45 -10.56 -11.60
N LEU A 7 5.67 -9.66 -10.99
CA LEU A 7 6.17 -8.72 -9.99
C LEU A 7 6.69 -9.45 -8.75
N TYR A 8 5.96 -10.46 -8.26
CA TYR A 8 6.40 -11.27 -7.12
C TYR A 8 7.72 -12.01 -7.42
N ILE A 9 7.83 -12.71 -8.55
CA ILE A 9 9.06 -13.42 -8.95
C ILE A 9 10.21 -12.44 -9.11
N PHE A 10 9.97 -11.28 -9.74
CA PHE A 10 10.99 -10.24 -9.87
C PHE A 10 11.50 -9.80 -8.50
N LEU A 11 10.58 -9.48 -7.56
CA LEU A 11 10.93 -9.08 -6.20
C LEU A 11 11.68 -10.19 -5.46
N VAL A 12 11.27 -11.46 -5.60
CA VAL A 12 11.98 -12.61 -5.00
C VAL A 12 13.41 -12.70 -5.51
N VAL A 13 13.62 -12.52 -6.82
CA VAL A 13 14.95 -12.62 -7.45
C VAL A 13 15.88 -11.48 -7.05
N VAL A 14 15.35 -10.26 -6.92
CA VAL A 14 16.16 -9.09 -6.58
C VAL A 14 16.24 -8.83 -5.08
N SER A 15 15.59 -9.67 -4.26
CA SER A 15 15.67 -9.58 -2.80
C SER A 15 16.97 -10.13 -2.27
N ASP A 16 17.52 -9.48 -1.26
CA ASP A 16 18.66 -10.00 -0.50
C ASP A 16 18.25 -11.16 0.43
N LYS A 17 19.21 -11.79 1.13
CA LYS A 17 19.00 -12.86 2.12
C LYS A 17 17.94 -12.57 3.19
N ASN A 18 17.60 -11.30 3.40
CA ASN A 18 16.58 -10.85 4.35
C ASN A 18 15.19 -10.70 3.69
N GLY A 19 15.03 -11.03 2.41
CA GLY A 19 13.81 -10.82 1.65
C GLY A 19 13.56 -9.36 1.28
N LEU A 20 14.57 -8.48 1.35
CA LEU A 20 14.40 -7.04 1.11
C LEU A 20 14.83 -6.65 -0.30
N SER A 21 13.95 -5.91 -0.97
CA SER A 21 14.10 -5.38 -2.32
C SER A 21 14.02 -3.85 -2.30
N TYR A 22 15.07 -3.18 -2.79
CA TYR A 22 15.21 -1.71 -2.77
C TYR A 22 14.83 -1.03 -4.10
N TYR A 23 14.15 -1.76 -4.99
CA TYR A 23 13.81 -1.24 -6.31
C TYR A 23 12.62 -0.28 -6.23
N GLY A 24 12.81 0.94 -6.73
CA GLY A 24 11.76 1.94 -6.86
C GLY A 24 10.74 1.59 -7.94
N TYR A 25 9.53 2.13 -7.78
CA TYR A 25 8.40 2.00 -8.72
C TYR A 25 8.79 2.27 -10.17
N ASP A 26 9.48 3.38 -10.42
CA ASP A 26 9.93 3.83 -11.73
C ASP A 26 10.81 2.80 -12.44
N LYS A 27 11.78 2.25 -11.70
CA LYS A 27 12.70 1.23 -12.20
C LYS A 27 11.99 -0.10 -12.45
N ILE A 28 11.08 -0.50 -11.57
CA ILE A 28 10.28 -1.72 -11.73
C ILE A 28 9.39 -1.62 -12.98
N CYS A 29 8.66 -0.52 -13.16
CA CYS A 29 7.83 -0.30 -14.33
C CYS A 29 8.63 -0.31 -15.63
N ARG A 30 9.85 0.25 -15.63
CA ARG A 30 10.73 0.25 -16.80
C ARG A 30 11.27 -1.15 -17.13
N ILE A 31 11.62 -1.95 -16.12
CA ILE A 31 12.15 -3.32 -16.31
C ILE A 31 11.04 -4.26 -16.78
N LEU A 32 9.89 -4.24 -16.09
CA LEU A 32 8.77 -5.12 -16.38
C LEU A 32 7.94 -4.64 -17.58
N ARG A 33 8.18 -3.41 -18.06
CA ARG A 33 7.43 -2.75 -19.15
C ARG A 33 5.92 -2.77 -18.89
N VAL A 34 5.53 -2.50 -17.65
CA VAL A 34 4.14 -2.46 -17.20
C VAL A 34 3.69 -1.03 -16.99
N ASP A 35 2.39 -0.81 -17.19
CA ASP A 35 1.76 0.47 -16.90
C ASP A 35 1.65 0.72 -15.39
N ALA A 36 1.57 1.99 -15.01
CA ALA A 36 1.38 2.46 -13.65
C ALA A 36 0.17 1.77 -12.99
N ASP A 37 -0.96 1.75 -13.68
CA ASP A 37 -2.21 1.21 -13.14
C ASP A 37 -2.13 -0.30 -12.94
N GLN A 38 -1.45 -1.00 -13.87
CA GLN A 38 -1.25 -2.43 -13.75
C GLN A 38 -0.31 -2.79 -12.61
N TYR A 39 0.76 -2.01 -12.43
CA TYR A 39 1.66 -2.15 -11.30
C TYR A 39 0.95 -1.90 -9.97
N ILE A 40 0.19 -0.81 -9.85
CA ILE A 40 -0.52 -0.44 -8.61
C ILE A 40 -1.50 -1.55 -8.24
N ASN A 41 -2.29 -2.04 -9.21
CA ASN A 41 -3.22 -3.13 -8.99
C ASN A 41 -2.52 -4.44 -8.60
N ALA A 42 -1.40 -4.77 -9.26
CA ALA A 42 -0.61 -5.96 -8.94
C ALA A 42 0.00 -5.88 -7.53
N ARG A 43 0.61 -4.74 -7.18
CA ARG A 43 1.17 -4.48 -5.86
C ARG A 43 0.11 -4.61 -4.76
N ASN A 44 -1.04 -3.96 -4.95
CA ASN A 44 -2.12 -4.01 -3.97
C ASN A 44 -2.62 -5.45 -3.78
N ARG A 45 -2.78 -6.23 -4.85
CA ARG A 45 -3.15 -7.66 -4.74
C ARG A 45 -2.10 -8.51 -4.04
N LEU A 46 -0.82 -8.21 -4.19
CA LEU A 46 0.25 -8.92 -3.49
C LEU A 46 0.28 -8.55 -1.99
N LEU A 47 0.01 -7.28 -1.66
CA LEU A 47 -0.17 -6.81 -0.29
C LEU A 47 -1.39 -7.47 0.37
N ASP A 48 -2.53 -7.50 -0.32
CA ASP A 48 -3.77 -8.11 0.18
C ASP A 48 -3.61 -9.61 0.48
N LYS A 49 -2.67 -10.27 -0.19
CA LYS A 49 -2.35 -11.71 -0.02
C LYS A 49 -1.26 -11.96 1.02
N ASP A 50 -0.75 -10.93 1.69
CA ASP A 50 0.41 -11.01 2.59
C ASP A 50 1.62 -11.69 1.92
N LEU A 51 1.79 -11.52 0.61
CA LEU A 51 2.95 -12.06 -0.13
C LEU A 51 4.12 -11.07 -0.15
N ILE A 52 3.82 -9.78 -0.04
CA ILE A 52 4.81 -8.72 0.07
C ILE A 52 4.39 -7.71 1.15
N GLY A 53 5.37 -7.13 1.84
CA GLY A 53 5.24 -5.90 2.61
C GLY A 53 5.85 -4.72 1.85
N PHE A 54 5.29 -3.53 1.97
CA PHE A 54 5.80 -2.32 1.32
C PHE A 54 5.75 -1.11 2.23
N ASP A 55 6.91 -0.52 2.50
CA ASP A 55 7.07 0.66 3.39
C ASP A 55 7.24 1.98 2.59
N GLY A 56 6.70 2.05 1.38
CA GLY A 56 6.83 3.23 0.51
C GLY A 56 8.19 3.35 -0.20
N ARG A 57 9.25 2.70 0.30
CA ARG A 57 10.59 2.69 -0.32
C ARG A 57 11.17 1.29 -0.52
N VAL A 58 10.87 0.37 0.38
CA VAL A 58 11.43 -0.98 0.39
C VAL A 58 10.30 -1.99 0.31
N PHE A 59 10.53 -3.03 -0.48
CA PHE A 59 9.68 -4.21 -0.56
C PHE A 59 10.28 -5.31 0.32
N GLN A 60 9.44 -5.93 1.14
CA GLN A 60 9.78 -7.15 1.86
C GLN A 60 9.00 -8.30 1.23
N VAL A 61 9.70 -9.29 0.69
CA VAL A 61 9.08 -10.53 0.23
C VAL A 61 8.79 -11.38 1.46
N LEU A 62 7.51 -11.67 1.69
CA LEU A 62 7.08 -12.50 2.80
C LEU A 62 7.16 -13.97 2.41
N SER A 63 7.50 -14.81 3.38
CA SER A 63 7.50 -16.26 3.17
C SER A 63 6.08 -16.72 2.92
N LEU A 64 5.91 -17.61 1.94
CA LEU A 64 4.63 -18.25 1.70
C LEU A 64 4.18 -18.94 3.00
N PRO A 65 2.99 -18.65 3.51
CA PRO A 65 2.48 -19.35 4.68
C PRO A 65 2.36 -20.84 4.36
N ASP A 66 2.63 -21.71 5.35
CA ASP A 66 2.57 -23.18 5.22
C ASP A 66 1.22 -23.70 4.70
N ARG A 67 0.19 -22.83 4.69
CA ARG A 67 -1.13 -23.08 4.13
C ARG A 67 -1.55 -21.88 3.28
N PRO A 68 -2.18 -22.09 2.12
CA PRO A 68 -2.68 -20.99 1.29
C PRO A 68 -3.67 -20.14 2.09
N VAL A 69 -3.35 -18.87 2.28
CA VAL A 69 -4.25 -17.90 2.92
C VAL A 69 -5.38 -17.62 1.93
N ILE A 70 -6.55 -18.21 2.19
CA ILE A 70 -7.78 -17.83 1.53
C ILE A 70 -8.15 -16.46 2.10
N VAL A 71 -7.72 -15.41 1.40
CA VAL A 71 -8.12 -14.02 1.72
C VAL A 71 -9.64 -13.93 1.59
N LYS A 72 -10.32 -13.90 2.75
CA LYS A 72 -11.73 -13.51 2.77
C LYS A 72 -11.76 -12.05 2.32
N PRO A 73 -12.61 -11.67 1.36
CA PRO A 73 -12.69 -10.27 0.94
C PRO A 73 -12.91 -9.43 2.20
N VAL A 74 -12.01 -8.47 2.42
CA VAL A 74 -12.12 -7.50 3.50
C VAL A 74 -13.54 -6.95 3.42
N LYS A 75 -14.34 -7.18 4.46
CA LYS A 75 -15.58 -6.44 4.63
C LYS A 75 -15.14 -5.01 4.82
N GLU A 76 -15.32 -4.20 3.77
CA GLU A 76 -15.28 -2.75 3.83
C GLU A 76 -15.92 -2.32 5.15
N VAL A 77 -15.12 -1.72 6.03
CA VAL A 77 -15.58 -1.22 7.32
C VAL A 77 -16.47 -0.02 7.04
N ARG A 78 -17.72 -0.32 6.69
CA ARG A 78 -18.83 0.61 6.79
C ARG A 78 -19.00 0.85 8.28
N ASN A 79 -18.80 2.10 8.72
CA ASN A 79 -19.00 2.63 10.08
C ASN A 79 -17.73 2.76 10.94
N GLY A 80 -16.80 3.60 10.48
CA GLY A 80 -15.68 4.12 11.27
C GLY A 80 -14.85 5.06 10.42
N GLY A 81 -15.31 6.30 10.28
CA GLY A 81 -14.91 7.28 9.26
C GLY A 81 -13.39 7.39 9.02
N TRP A 82 -12.96 6.92 7.85
CA TRP A 82 -11.72 7.33 7.21
C TRP A 82 -12.01 8.61 6.44
N PHE A 83 -11.85 9.76 7.09
CA PHE A 83 -11.89 11.04 6.39
C PHE A 83 -10.58 11.25 5.65
N SER A 84 -10.65 11.84 4.46
CA SER A 84 -9.45 12.25 3.73
C SER A 84 -8.63 13.19 4.61
N LEU A 85 -7.28 13.09 4.58
CA LEU A 85 -6.40 14.01 5.32
C LEU A 85 -6.75 15.49 5.01
N GLY A 86 -7.21 15.78 3.79
CA GLY A 86 -7.66 17.12 3.41
C GLY A 86 -8.92 17.58 4.16
N GLU A 87 -9.86 16.68 4.44
CA GLU A 87 -11.09 17.00 5.19
C GLU A 87 -10.81 17.22 6.67
N THR A 88 -9.92 16.40 7.26
CA THR A 88 -9.51 16.56 8.66
C THR A 88 -8.82 17.90 8.91
N VAL A 89 -7.97 18.33 7.97
CA VAL A 89 -7.29 19.64 8.08
C VAL A 89 -8.29 20.80 8.01
N GLN A 90 -9.31 20.71 7.15
CA GLN A 90 -10.34 21.74 7.05
C GLN A 90 -11.23 21.81 8.30
N GLU A 91 -11.56 20.66 8.90
CA GLU A 91 -12.30 20.58 10.16
C GLU A 91 -11.53 21.28 11.30
N ILE A 92 -10.24 20.99 11.45
CA ILE A 92 -9.39 21.58 12.49
C ILE A 92 -9.24 23.10 12.31
N ILE A 93 -9.09 23.57 11.07
CA ILE A 93 -9.01 25.01 10.77
C ILE A 93 -10.35 25.68 11.10
N ARG A 94 -11.47 25.03 10.79
CA ARG A 94 -12.82 25.53 11.09
C ARG A 94 -13.09 25.58 12.61
N GLU A 95 -12.63 24.60 13.38
CA GLU A 95 -12.80 24.58 14.84
C GLU A 95 -11.94 25.64 15.54
N LYS A 96 -10.70 25.87 15.08
CA LYS A 96 -9.83 26.92 15.67
C LYS A 96 -10.31 28.36 15.40
N GLY A 97 -11.22 28.57 14.46
CA GLY A 97 -11.77 29.90 14.15
C GLY A 97 -12.88 30.38 15.11
N ARG A 98 -13.35 29.55 16.04
CA ARG A 98 -14.59 29.81 16.82
C ARG A 98 -14.39 30.19 18.30
N GLY A 99 -13.17 30.57 18.70
CA GLY A 99 -12.87 30.80 20.12
C GLY A 99 -11.85 31.89 20.41
N ILE A 100 -12.12 33.15 20.05
CA ILE A 100 -11.62 34.32 20.79
C ILE A 100 -12.75 35.37 20.84
N ASN A 101 -13.52 35.38 21.92
CA ASN A 101 -14.27 36.57 22.33
C ASN A 101 -13.53 37.16 23.54
N PRO A 102 -12.92 38.36 23.43
CA PRO A 102 -12.10 38.93 24.50
C PRO A 102 -12.91 39.66 25.60
N ASN A 103 -14.24 39.57 25.66
CA ASN A 103 -15.05 40.32 26.64
C ASN A 103 -15.88 39.43 27.58
N SER A 104 -15.23 38.60 28.41
CA SER A 104 -15.85 38.07 29.64
C SER A 104 -14.96 38.28 30.85
#